data_AF-A0AA89B7X5-F1
#
_entry.id   AF-A0AA89B7X5-F1
#
_cell.length_a   1.000
_cell.length_b   1.000
_cell.length_c   1.000
_cell.angle_alpha   90.00
_cell.angle_beta   90.00
_cell.angle_gamma   90.00
#
_symmetry.space_group_name_H-M   'P 1'
#
loop_
_entity.id
_entity.type
_entity.pdbx_description
1 polymer ?
#
loop_
_entity_poly.entity_id
_entity_poly.type
_entity_poly.pdbx_seq_one_letter_code
_entity_poly.pdbx_strand_id
1 'polypeptide(L)'
;MESNLRTNSTTLTINRSGSRRWDAYKTASVRTPEVVEFLCNYWREEDGTDTLDEQGDTVLHFLAIYGNVEAFEQLIKRNLLSGDQLKDQVNASGDIALHEAARFGQKEVAEVMLKREKNMVSVQNKSDETPLYVAAANGKKEVFTLLTEYLSDCMTTRDDGCTILHAAVMGEFYYTGISTERIGKVPDPLMLATKHGIDELAIEILDRYPEAANSLDEKGRNILHIAVEKKCRILYEHFRKTVVHKERMMTAIDYEGNTVLHCAASVGDVPNLRPGAMEHMKWDVLWFEDDGHPVLLDNSKRALRLFLFYIGASLFAALFALATLLSIQLSPFHVDDFYFALPMKWLISSTAMFYSTTFTIMACLQTLILEDAMQNLYYVAMFATVIMLCLVYIDSIYICFRHMVKVIQYSFTYTSQQM
;
A
#
# COMPACT_ATOMS: atom_id res chain seq x y z
N MET A 1 -17.13 -12.43 -29.07
CA MET A 1 -17.52 -12.44 -30.49
C MET A 1 -18.39 -11.22 -30.74
N GLU A 2 -17.74 -10.13 -31.15
CA GLU A 2 -18.41 -8.96 -31.70
C GLU A 2 -19.20 -9.40 -32.94
N SER A 3 -20.52 -9.21 -32.93
CA SER A 3 -21.33 -9.34 -34.14
C SER A 3 -22.16 -8.08 -34.36
N ASN A 4 -21.53 -7.12 -35.03
CA ASN A 4 -22.13 -6.21 -36.01
C ASN A 4 -23.59 -5.80 -35.77
N LEU A 5 -23.82 -4.83 -34.89
CA LEU A 5 -25.01 -3.99 -34.95
C LEU A 5 -24.85 -2.98 -36.10
N ARG A 6 -25.12 -3.45 -37.32
CA ARG A 6 -25.33 -2.55 -38.45
C ARG A 6 -26.63 -1.79 -38.22
N THR A 7 -26.47 -0.48 -38.05
CA THR A 7 -27.50 0.55 -38.20
C THR A 7 -28.12 0.47 -39.60
N ASN A 8 -29.12 -0.39 -39.78
CA ASN A 8 -30.01 -0.32 -40.92
C ASN A 8 -31.37 0.09 -40.42
N SER A 9 -31.85 1.21 -40.96
CA SER A 9 -33.21 1.75 -40.83
C SER A 9 -34.27 0.66 -41.04
N THR A 10 -34.67 -0.04 -39.97
CA THR A 10 -35.81 -0.95 -39.99
C THR A 10 -37.04 -0.17 -39.57
N THR A 11 -37.78 0.28 -40.57
CA THR A 11 -39.21 0.57 -40.45
C THR A 11 -39.87 -0.65 -39.83
N LEU A 12 -40.28 -0.53 -38.57
CA LEU A 12 -40.99 -1.58 -37.84
C LEU A 12 -42.31 -1.86 -38.56
N THR A 13 -42.39 -2.99 -39.25
CA THR A 13 -43.68 -3.61 -39.57
C THR A 13 -44.23 -4.15 -38.26
N ILE A 14 -45.03 -3.33 -37.57
CA ILE A 14 -45.86 -3.76 -36.44
C ILE A 14 -46.79 -4.84 -37.00
N ASN A 15 -46.41 -6.10 -36.82
CA ASN A 15 -47.09 -7.21 -37.45
C ASN A 15 -48.36 -7.47 -36.65
N ARG A 16 -49.52 -7.02 -37.16
CA ARG A 16 -50.84 -7.18 -36.53
C ARG A 16 -51.26 -8.65 -36.24
N SER A 17 -50.38 -9.62 -36.48
CA SER A 17 -50.56 -11.05 -36.21
C SER A 17 -49.68 -11.61 -35.07
N GLY A 18 -48.74 -10.82 -34.53
CA GLY A 18 -47.94 -11.18 -33.36
C GLY A 18 -48.68 -10.88 -32.05
N SER A 19 -48.29 -11.57 -30.97
CA SER A 19 -48.71 -11.18 -29.62
C SER A 19 -48.25 -9.74 -29.35
N ARG A 20 -49.17 -8.81 -29.03
CA ARG A 20 -48.85 -7.39 -28.75
C ARG A 20 -47.75 -7.23 -27.70
N ARG A 21 -47.67 -8.16 -26.74
CA ARG A 21 -46.59 -8.33 -25.75
C ARG A 21 -45.20 -8.41 -26.40
N TRP A 22 -45.07 -9.19 -27.48
CA TRP A 22 -43.82 -9.35 -28.22
C TRP A 22 -43.44 -8.10 -29.01
N ASP A 23 -44.43 -7.40 -29.55
CA ASP A 23 -44.19 -6.12 -30.22
C ASP A 23 -43.75 -5.05 -29.22
N ALA A 24 -44.36 -4.98 -28.02
CA ALA A 24 -43.92 -4.11 -26.93
C ALA A 24 -42.48 -4.40 -26.51
N TYR A 25 -42.11 -5.68 -26.38
CA TYR A 25 -40.74 -6.12 -26.08
C TYR A 25 -39.73 -5.63 -27.13
N LYS A 26 -39.98 -5.91 -28.42
CA LYS A 26 -39.04 -5.48 -29.50
C LYS A 26 -38.93 -3.96 -29.60
N THR A 27 -40.04 -3.28 -29.44
CA THR A 27 -40.12 -1.83 -29.63
C THR A 27 -39.50 -1.05 -28.46
N ALA A 28 -39.40 -1.61 -27.25
CA ALA A 28 -38.74 -0.97 -26.12
C ALA A 28 -37.28 -0.54 -26.42
N SER A 29 -36.58 -1.28 -27.29
CA SER A 29 -35.22 -0.95 -27.74
C SER A 29 -35.14 0.21 -28.74
N VAL A 30 -36.25 0.54 -29.41
CA VAL A 30 -36.29 1.50 -30.51
C VAL A 30 -36.71 2.87 -29.99
N ARG A 31 -35.85 3.87 -30.23
CA ARG A 31 -36.05 5.27 -29.81
C ARG A 31 -36.63 6.11 -30.96
N THR A 32 -37.84 5.75 -31.43
CA THR A 32 -38.56 6.54 -32.45
C THR A 32 -39.89 7.05 -31.91
N PRO A 33 -40.36 8.23 -32.36
CA PRO A 33 -41.61 8.81 -31.86
C PRO A 33 -42.84 7.92 -32.14
N GLU A 34 -42.87 7.17 -33.26
CA GLU A 34 -44.00 6.27 -33.53
C GLU A 34 -44.05 5.10 -32.53
N VAL A 35 -42.87 4.60 -32.13
CA VAL A 35 -42.75 3.53 -31.14
C VAL A 35 -43.13 4.03 -29.75
N VAL A 36 -42.73 5.24 -29.38
CA VAL A 36 -43.13 5.84 -28.11
C VAL A 36 -44.65 5.98 -28.03
N GLU A 37 -45.31 6.39 -29.12
CA GLU A 37 -46.77 6.46 -29.18
C GLU A 37 -47.42 5.07 -29.06
N PHE A 38 -46.84 4.06 -29.71
CA PHE A 38 -47.29 2.67 -29.57
C PHE A 38 -47.19 2.19 -28.11
N LEU A 39 -46.06 2.41 -27.45
CA LEU A 39 -45.85 2.04 -26.05
C LEU A 39 -46.80 2.79 -25.10
N CYS A 40 -47.09 4.06 -25.36
CA CYS A 40 -48.08 4.82 -24.59
C CYS A 40 -49.50 4.27 -24.75
N ASN A 41 -49.88 3.85 -25.96
CA ASN A 41 -51.19 3.24 -26.22
C ASN A 41 -51.27 1.85 -25.58
N TYR A 42 -50.22 1.05 -25.70
CA TYR A 42 -50.10 -0.24 -25.03
C TYR A 42 -50.29 -0.10 -23.51
N TRP A 43 -49.60 0.86 -22.89
CA TRP A 43 -49.71 1.13 -21.46
C TRP A 43 -51.12 1.54 -21.03
N ARG A 44 -51.84 2.30 -21.87
CA ARG A 44 -53.23 2.74 -21.58
C ARG A 44 -54.23 1.59 -21.65
N GLU A 45 -53.99 0.59 -22.50
CA GLU A 45 -54.91 -0.52 -22.74
C GLU A 45 -54.69 -1.69 -21.76
N GLU A 46 -53.45 -1.97 -21.37
CA GLU A 46 -53.06 -3.18 -20.62
C GLU A 46 -52.40 -2.87 -19.25
N ASP A 47 -52.52 -1.62 -18.75
CA ASP A 47 -51.94 -1.10 -17.50
C ASP A 47 -50.41 -1.26 -17.36
N GLY A 48 -49.72 -1.79 -18.37
CA GLY A 48 -48.27 -1.97 -18.43
C GLY A 48 -47.70 -2.94 -17.39
N THR A 49 -48.55 -3.75 -16.74
CA THR A 49 -48.15 -4.72 -15.70
C THR A 49 -47.84 -6.10 -16.26
N ASP A 50 -48.11 -6.32 -17.55
CA ASP A 50 -47.80 -7.56 -18.20
C ASP A 50 -46.29 -7.80 -18.21
N THR A 51 -45.92 -8.97 -17.68
CA THR A 51 -44.60 -9.55 -17.92
C THR A 51 -44.42 -9.68 -19.43
N LEU A 52 -43.20 -9.55 -19.96
CA LEU A 52 -42.92 -9.70 -21.40
C LEU A 52 -42.06 -10.93 -21.70
N ASP A 53 -41.30 -11.44 -20.74
CA ASP A 53 -40.38 -12.58 -20.88
C ASP A 53 -40.54 -13.63 -19.75
N GLU A 54 -39.61 -14.59 -19.70
CA GLU A 54 -39.57 -15.65 -18.67
C GLU A 54 -38.98 -15.15 -17.34
N GLN A 55 -38.23 -14.05 -17.37
CA GLN A 55 -37.66 -13.35 -16.22
C GLN A 55 -38.70 -12.48 -15.51
N GLY A 56 -39.90 -12.34 -16.08
CA GLY A 56 -40.97 -11.52 -15.51
C GLY A 56 -40.77 -10.02 -15.72
N ASP A 57 -39.91 -9.63 -16.64
CA ASP A 57 -39.61 -8.23 -16.93
C ASP A 57 -40.79 -7.56 -17.62
N THR A 58 -41.21 -6.41 -17.09
CA THR A 58 -42.26 -5.57 -17.69
C THR A 58 -41.67 -4.62 -18.74
N VAL A 59 -42.52 -3.90 -19.47
CA VAL A 59 -42.08 -2.85 -20.41
C VAL A 59 -41.11 -1.86 -19.75
N LEU A 60 -41.30 -1.50 -18.48
CA LEU A 60 -40.41 -0.56 -17.78
C LEU A 60 -39.00 -1.10 -17.59
N HIS A 61 -38.87 -2.39 -17.30
CA HIS A 61 -37.57 -3.04 -17.16
C HIS A 61 -36.82 -2.94 -18.48
N PHE A 62 -37.45 -3.24 -19.62
CA PHE A 62 -36.81 -3.09 -20.93
C PHE A 62 -36.46 -1.64 -21.28
N LEU A 63 -37.33 -0.66 -20.95
CA LEU A 63 -36.99 0.75 -21.15
C LEU A 63 -35.77 1.15 -20.31
N ALA A 64 -35.64 0.59 -19.11
CA ALA A 64 -34.50 0.80 -18.21
C ALA A 64 -33.23 0.06 -18.66
N ILE A 65 -33.34 -1.11 -19.27
CA ILE A 65 -32.21 -1.85 -19.87
C ILE A 65 -31.67 -1.10 -21.09
N TYR A 66 -32.56 -0.69 -21.99
CA TYR A 66 -32.19 -0.03 -23.26
C TYR A 66 -31.97 1.48 -23.13
N GLY A 67 -32.26 2.08 -21.98
CA GLY A 67 -32.05 3.52 -21.75
C GLY A 67 -32.99 4.41 -22.56
N ASN A 68 -34.24 3.99 -22.81
CA ASN A 68 -35.18 4.74 -23.63
C ASN A 68 -35.86 5.86 -22.82
N VAL A 69 -35.14 6.97 -22.63
CA VAL A 69 -35.56 8.12 -21.83
C VAL A 69 -36.83 8.78 -22.38
N GLU A 70 -36.95 8.91 -23.69
CA GLU A 70 -38.09 9.58 -24.33
C GLU A 70 -39.41 8.86 -24.05
N ALA A 71 -39.42 7.53 -24.18
CA ALA A 71 -40.58 6.71 -23.83
C ALA A 71 -40.94 6.88 -22.35
N PHE A 72 -39.93 6.84 -21.47
CA PHE A 72 -40.11 6.98 -20.04
C PHE A 72 -40.72 8.34 -19.66
N GLU A 73 -40.20 9.43 -20.22
CA GLU A 73 -40.72 10.77 -20.01
C GLU A 73 -42.15 10.93 -20.52
N GLN A 74 -42.48 10.37 -21.68
CA GLN A 74 -43.83 10.47 -22.25
C GLN A 74 -44.85 9.72 -21.39
N LEU A 75 -44.50 8.54 -20.90
CA LEU A 75 -45.34 7.77 -19.99
C LEU A 75 -45.61 8.54 -18.68
N ILE A 76 -44.60 9.23 -18.14
CA ILE A 76 -44.76 10.09 -16.95
C ILE A 76 -45.59 11.34 -17.27
N LYS A 77 -45.28 12.06 -18.36
CA LYS A 77 -45.97 13.30 -18.77
C LYS A 77 -47.46 13.09 -19.00
N ARG A 78 -47.84 11.91 -19.52
CA ARG A 78 -49.24 11.54 -19.77
C ARG A 78 -49.97 11.03 -18.51
N ASN A 79 -49.33 11.08 -17.33
CA ASN A 79 -49.84 10.52 -16.07
C ASN A 79 -50.24 9.03 -16.18
N LEU A 80 -49.59 8.28 -17.07
CA LEU A 80 -49.83 6.84 -17.23
C LEU A 80 -49.04 6.02 -16.19
N LEU A 81 -48.00 6.61 -15.60
CA LEU A 81 -47.28 6.05 -14.46
C LEU A 81 -47.43 6.90 -13.20
N SER A 82 -47.98 6.29 -12.17
CA SER A 82 -47.93 6.79 -10.79
C SER A 82 -46.63 6.37 -10.11
N GLY A 83 -46.18 7.15 -9.14
CA GLY A 83 -44.95 6.86 -8.38
C GLY A 83 -45.00 5.52 -7.65
N ASP A 84 -46.16 5.12 -7.12
CA ASP A 84 -46.36 3.83 -6.46
C ASP A 84 -46.26 2.64 -7.44
N GLN A 85 -46.82 2.78 -8.65
CA GLN A 85 -46.75 1.74 -9.68
C GLN A 85 -45.31 1.44 -10.13
N LEU A 86 -44.40 2.42 -10.06
CA LEU A 86 -42.99 2.22 -10.37
C LEU A 86 -42.28 1.27 -9.39
N LYS A 87 -42.73 1.22 -8.13
CA LYS A 87 -42.18 0.33 -7.10
C LYS A 87 -42.83 -1.04 -7.10
N ASP A 88 -44.12 -1.08 -7.44
CA ASP A 88 -44.90 -2.32 -7.39
C ASP A 88 -44.57 -3.26 -8.56
N GLN A 89 -44.02 -2.74 -9.66
CA GLN A 89 -43.56 -3.56 -10.78
C GLN A 89 -42.19 -4.16 -10.52
N VAL A 90 -42.18 -5.40 -10.06
CA VAL A 90 -41.00 -6.22 -9.83
C VAL A 90 -40.94 -7.40 -10.80
N ASN A 91 -39.73 -7.75 -11.26
CA ASN A 91 -39.51 -8.95 -12.06
C ASN A 91 -39.37 -10.22 -11.18
N ALA A 92 -39.05 -11.36 -11.77
CA ALA A 92 -38.90 -12.63 -11.05
C ALA A 92 -37.75 -12.62 -10.02
N SER A 93 -36.75 -11.74 -10.18
CA SER A 93 -35.66 -11.51 -9.22
C SER A 93 -36.04 -10.53 -8.11
N GLY A 94 -37.22 -9.89 -8.20
CA GLY A 94 -37.62 -8.80 -7.32
C GLY A 94 -36.98 -7.46 -7.68
N ASP A 95 -36.28 -7.38 -8.81
CA ASP A 95 -35.69 -6.14 -9.30
C ASP A 95 -36.81 -5.22 -9.80
N ILE A 96 -36.72 -3.93 -9.48
CA ILE A 96 -37.53 -2.88 -10.13
C ILE A 96 -36.75 -2.32 -11.32
N ALA A 97 -37.42 -1.55 -12.18
CA ALA A 97 -36.79 -0.91 -13.33
C ALA A 97 -35.53 -0.07 -12.97
N LEU A 98 -35.44 0.48 -11.75
CA LEU A 98 -34.25 1.20 -11.28
C LEU A 98 -33.04 0.27 -11.02
N HIS A 99 -33.24 -0.97 -10.58
CA HIS A 99 -32.16 -1.97 -10.47
C HIS A 99 -31.57 -2.26 -11.85
N GLU A 100 -32.40 -2.40 -12.87
CA GLU A 100 -31.93 -2.64 -14.25
C GLU A 100 -31.22 -1.41 -14.84
N ALA A 101 -31.74 -0.20 -14.60
CA ALA A 101 -31.03 1.03 -14.96
C ALA A 101 -29.64 1.11 -14.28
N ALA A 102 -29.55 0.69 -13.01
CA ALA A 102 -28.29 0.61 -12.27
C ALA A 102 -27.35 -0.47 -12.79
N ARG A 103 -27.86 -1.64 -13.20
CA ARG A 103 -27.10 -2.75 -13.78
C ARG A 103 -26.47 -2.35 -15.11
N PHE A 104 -27.25 -1.72 -15.99
CA PHE A 104 -26.82 -1.35 -17.34
C PHE A 104 -26.16 0.03 -17.44
N GLY A 105 -26.23 0.86 -16.40
CA GLY A 105 -25.61 2.18 -16.36
C GLY A 105 -26.42 3.29 -17.03
N GLN A 106 -27.75 3.15 -17.11
CA GLN A 106 -28.62 4.12 -17.77
C GLN A 106 -28.94 5.31 -16.85
N LYS A 107 -28.00 6.25 -16.74
CA LYS A 107 -28.08 7.42 -15.84
C LYS A 107 -29.33 8.27 -16.08
N GLU A 108 -29.63 8.59 -17.33
CA GLU A 108 -30.72 9.52 -17.67
C GLU A 108 -32.09 8.94 -17.31
N VAL A 109 -32.27 7.63 -17.52
CA VAL A 109 -33.50 6.93 -17.12
C VAL A 109 -33.62 6.89 -15.59
N ALA A 110 -32.52 6.58 -14.89
CA ALA A 110 -32.49 6.62 -13.43
C ALA A 110 -32.83 8.02 -12.89
N GLU A 111 -32.30 9.08 -13.49
CA GLU A 111 -32.59 10.46 -13.10
C GLU A 111 -34.08 10.80 -13.24
N VAL A 112 -34.71 10.38 -14.35
CA VAL A 112 -36.15 10.60 -14.58
C VAL A 112 -37.00 9.83 -13.57
N MET A 113 -36.64 8.57 -13.25
CA MET A 113 -37.32 7.78 -12.22
C MET A 113 -37.23 8.44 -10.84
N LEU A 114 -36.03 8.87 -10.43
CA LEU A 114 -35.80 9.47 -9.11
C LEU A 114 -36.42 10.85 -8.93
N LYS A 115 -36.52 11.64 -10.00
CA LYS A 115 -37.27 12.90 -9.99
C LYS A 115 -38.75 12.68 -9.70
N ARG A 116 -39.30 11.54 -10.15
CA ARG A 116 -40.69 11.18 -9.91
C ARG A 116 -40.91 10.60 -8.53
N GLU A 117 -40.09 9.63 -8.13
CA GLU A 117 -40.27 8.86 -6.90
C GLU A 117 -38.92 8.58 -6.22
N LYS A 118 -38.51 9.48 -5.32
CA LYS A 118 -37.19 9.41 -4.65
C LYS A 118 -37.00 8.15 -3.81
N ASN A 119 -38.08 7.62 -3.24
CA ASN A 119 -38.04 6.46 -2.35
C ASN A 119 -37.74 5.13 -3.08
N MET A 120 -37.58 5.14 -4.41
CA MET A 120 -37.18 3.95 -5.17
C MET A 120 -35.73 3.51 -4.87
N VAL A 121 -34.87 4.42 -4.41
CA VAL A 121 -33.46 4.12 -4.13
C VAL A 121 -33.24 3.09 -3.02
N SER A 122 -34.20 2.95 -2.11
CA SER A 122 -34.11 2.05 -0.96
C SER A 122 -34.84 0.71 -1.15
N VAL A 123 -35.42 0.47 -2.35
CA VAL A 123 -36.13 -0.78 -2.64
C VAL A 123 -35.12 -1.92 -2.74
N GLN A 124 -35.39 -3.01 -2.03
CA GLN A 124 -34.55 -4.21 -2.06
C GLN A 124 -35.18 -5.28 -2.97
N ASN A 125 -34.34 -5.94 -3.76
CA ASN A 125 -34.74 -7.12 -4.53
C ASN A 125 -34.81 -8.37 -3.64
N LYS A 126 -35.06 -9.56 -4.21
CA LYS A 126 -35.14 -10.82 -3.43
C LYS A 126 -33.81 -11.24 -2.78
N SER A 127 -32.70 -10.67 -3.23
CA SER A 127 -31.36 -10.87 -2.66
C SER A 127 -30.97 -9.73 -1.72
N ASP A 128 -31.93 -8.93 -1.25
CA ASP A 128 -31.73 -7.76 -0.40
C ASP A 128 -30.82 -6.66 -1.00
N GLU A 129 -30.62 -6.67 -2.32
CA GLU A 129 -29.79 -5.69 -3.02
C GLU A 129 -30.59 -4.43 -3.34
N THR A 130 -30.03 -3.27 -3.02
CA THR A 130 -30.54 -1.97 -3.46
C THR A 130 -30.05 -1.62 -4.85
N PRO A 131 -30.70 -0.71 -5.61
CA PRO A 131 -30.18 -0.21 -6.88
C PRO A 131 -28.76 0.35 -6.76
N LEU A 132 -28.43 0.96 -5.61
CA LEU A 132 -27.08 1.47 -5.33
C LEU A 132 -26.06 0.32 -5.23
N TYR A 133 -26.42 -0.79 -4.57
CA TYR A 133 -25.60 -2.00 -4.51
C TYR A 133 -25.37 -2.58 -5.92
N VAL A 134 -26.42 -2.68 -6.75
CA VAL A 134 -26.32 -3.18 -8.13
C VAL A 134 -25.43 -2.29 -8.99
N ALA A 135 -25.53 -0.96 -8.85
CA ALA A 135 -24.65 -0.02 -9.56
C ALA A 135 -23.17 -0.22 -9.17
N ALA A 136 -22.88 -0.42 -7.87
CA ALA A 136 -21.54 -0.69 -7.38
C ALA A 136 -21.01 -2.04 -7.89
N ALA A 137 -21.82 -3.10 -7.82
CA ALA A 137 -21.47 -4.45 -8.26
C ALA A 137 -21.19 -4.54 -9.77
N ASN A 138 -21.70 -3.60 -10.57
CA ASN A 138 -21.48 -3.56 -12.03
C ASN A 138 -20.52 -2.41 -12.45
N GLY A 139 -19.88 -1.74 -11.49
CA GLY A 139 -18.92 -0.66 -11.76
C GLY A 139 -19.53 0.58 -12.44
N LYS A 140 -20.84 0.82 -12.28
CA LYS A 140 -21.56 1.92 -12.95
C LYS A 140 -21.42 3.22 -12.17
N LYS A 141 -20.25 3.84 -12.26
CA LYS A 141 -19.87 5.05 -11.48
C LYS A 141 -20.88 6.20 -11.60
N GLU A 142 -21.36 6.51 -12.80
CA GLU A 142 -22.25 7.66 -13.01
C GLU A 142 -23.62 7.48 -12.34
N VAL A 143 -24.18 6.26 -12.44
CA VAL A 143 -25.44 5.92 -11.77
C VAL A 143 -25.23 5.82 -10.26
N PHE A 144 -24.10 5.27 -9.81
CA PHE A 144 -23.73 5.23 -8.40
C PHE A 144 -23.67 6.63 -7.78
N THR A 145 -23.02 7.59 -8.46
CA THR A 145 -22.96 8.98 -7.99
C THR A 145 -24.35 9.61 -7.90
N LEU A 146 -25.19 9.38 -8.91
CA LEU A 146 -26.55 9.89 -8.94
C LEU A 146 -27.41 9.29 -7.82
N LEU A 147 -27.34 7.98 -7.58
CA LEU A 147 -28.10 7.32 -6.51
C LEU A 147 -27.65 7.78 -5.12
N THR A 148 -26.35 8.07 -4.94
CA THR A 148 -25.80 8.57 -3.67
C THR A 148 -26.32 9.96 -3.31
N GLU A 149 -26.65 10.81 -4.30
CA GLU A 149 -27.27 12.12 -4.04
C GLU A 149 -28.67 12.01 -3.43
N TYR A 150 -29.36 10.89 -3.66
CA TYR A 150 -30.74 10.66 -3.22
C TYR A 150 -30.84 9.75 -1.99
N LEU A 151 -29.76 9.05 -1.61
CA LEU A 151 -29.69 8.18 -0.44
C LEU A 151 -28.97 8.89 0.71
N SER A 152 -29.69 9.15 1.81
CA SER A 152 -29.11 9.78 3.01
C SER A 152 -28.38 8.80 3.95
N ASP A 153 -28.61 7.49 3.81
CA ASP A 153 -27.96 6.44 4.60
C ASP A 153 -27.34 5.36 3.68
N CYS A 154 -26.01 5.38 3.56
CA CYS A 154 -25.25 4.54 2.62
C CYS A 154 -24.93 3.12 3.17
N MET A 155 -25.46 2.75 4.33
CA MET A 155 -25.04 1.53 5.06
C MET A 155 -26.06 0.40 4.91
N THR A 156 -26.49 0.10 3.68
CA THR A 156 -27.31 -1.08 3.44
C THR A 156 -26.42 -2.32 3.29
N THR A 157 -26.71 -3.34 4.09
CA THR A 157 -26.06 -4.65 4.04
C THR A 157 -26.98 -5.63 3.34
N ARG A 158 -26.41 -6.41 2.43
CA ARG A 158 -27.07 -7.59 1.87
C ARG A 158 -27.26 -8.66 2.96
N ASP A 159 -28.17 -9.61 2.77
CA ASP A 159 -28.44 -10.76 3.65
C ASP A 159 -27.18 -11.54 4.07
N ASP A 160 -26.24 -11.72 3.15
CA ASP A 160 -24.94 -12.36 3.42
C ASP A 160 -23.94 -11.48 4.20
N GLY A 161 -24.32 -10.27 4.58
CA GLY A 161 -23.49 -9.28 5.28
C GLY A 161 -22.58 -8.43 4.37
N CYS A 162 -22.61 -8.66 3.05
CA CYS A 162 -21.83 -7.87 2.09
C CYS A 162 -22.32 -6.40 2.08
N THR A 163 -21.40 -5.47 2.29
CA THR A 163 -21.65 -4.03 2.13
C THR A 163 -21.42 -3.58 0.68
N ILE A 164 -21.90 -2.39 0.35
CA ILE A 164 -21.67 -1.73 -0.95
C ILE A 164 -20.17 -1.63 -1.29
N LEU A 165 -19.29 -1.49 -0.29
CA LEU A 165 -17.85 -1.41 -0.51
C LEU A 165 -17.28 -2.75 -0.99
N HIS A 166 -17.82 -3.88 -0.52
CA HIS A 166 -17.48 -5.20 -1.07
C HIS A 166 -17.93 -5.31 -2.53
N ALA A 167 -19.15 -4.84 -2.83
CA ALA A 167 -19.68 -4.85 -4.19
C ALA A 167 -18.84 -4.00 -5.16
N ALA A 168 -18.38 -2.82 -4.73
CA ALA A 168 -17.51 -1.96 -5.55
C ALA A 168 -16.18 -2.65 -5.89
N VAL A 169 -15.54 -3.28 -4.90
CA VAL A 169 -14.29 -4.04 -5.09
C VAL A 169 -14.49 -5.22 -6.04
N MET A 170 -15.59 -5.96 -5.90
CA MET A 170 -15.90 -7.10 -6.78
C MET A 170 -16.31 -6.67 -8.20
N GLY A 171 -17.04 -5.55 -8.31
CA GLY A 171 -17.65 -5.07 -9.54
C GLY A 171 -16.66 -4.50 -10.56
N GLU A 172 -15.57 -3.87 -10.11
CA GLU A 172 -14.48 -3.46 -11.01
C GLU A 172 -13.81 -4.66 -11.72
N PHE A 173 -13.97 -5.89 -11.20
CA PHE A 173 -13.24 -7.09 -11.65
C PHE A 173 -14.11 -8.27 -12.10
N TYR A 174 -15.37 -8.04 -12.51
CA TYR A 174 -16.31 -9.11 -12.93
C TYR A 174 -15.81 -10.00 -14.11
N TYR A 175 -14.66 -9.69 -14.75
CA TYR A 175 -14.02 -10.56 -15.74
C TYR A 175 -12.98 -11.54 -15.17
N THR A 176 -12.56 -11.40 -13.92
CA THR A 176 -11.66 -12.38 -13.26
C THR A 176 -12.52 -13.36 -12.47
N GLY A 177 -12.62 -14.58 -12.99
CA GLY A 177 -13.69 -15.51 -12.67
C GLY A 177 -13.77 -15.97 -11.22
N ILE A 178 -15.02 -16.08 -10.75
CA ILE A 178 -15.63 -17.14 -9.92
C ILE A 178 -14.91 -17.50 -8.60
N SER A 179 -15.74 -17.64 -7.56
CA SER A 179 -15.51 -18.28 -6.26
C SER A 179 -14.85 -17.42 -5.18
N THR A 180 -15.68 -16.67 -4.46
CA THR A 180 -15.57 -16.71 -3.00
C THR A 180 -16.76 -17.52 -2.50
N GLU A 181 -16.46 -18.78 -2.24
CA GLU A 181 -17.37 -19.72 -1.62
C GLU A 181 -17.89 -19.13 -0.31
N ARG A 182 -19.19 -19.30 -0.13
CA ARG A 182 -19.95 -19.43 1.11
C ARG A 182 -19.08 -19.79 2.34
N ILE A 183 -18.43 -18.80 2.93
CA ILE A 183 -17.73 -18.91 4.21
C ILE A 183 -18.36 -17.87 5.13
N GLY A 184 -18.75 -18.29 6.33
CA GLY A 184 -19.62 -17.56 7.26
C GLY A 184 -19.06 -16.26 7.86
N LYS A 185 -18.09 -15.62 7.22
CA LYS A 185 -17.55 -14.31 7.57
C LYS A 185 -17.22 -13.55 6.29
N VAL A 186 -17.85 -12.39 6.11
CA VAL A 186 -17.59 -11.53 4.96
C VAL A 186 -16.14 -11.05 5.04
N PRO A 187 -15.31 -11.30 4.01
CA PRO A 187 -13.90 -10.91 4.02
C PRO A 187 -13.79 -9.40 3.99
N ASP A 188 -12.91 -8.83 4.83
CA ASP A 188 -12.82 -7.38 4.98
C ASP A 188 -12.55 -6.69 3.62
N PRO A 189 -13.20 -5.55 3.34
CA PRO A 189 -13.08 -4.89 2.04
C PRO A 189 -11.64 -4.52 1.68
N LEU A 190 -10.83 -4.19 2.69
CA LEU A 190 -9.41 -3.91 2.54
C LEU A 190 -8.62 -5.12 2.07
N MET A 191 -8.88 -6.30 2.66
CA MET A 191 -8.23 -7.55 2.29
C MET A 191 -8.65 -7.98 0.89
N LEU A 192 -9.93 -7.79 0.56
CA LEU A 192 -10.46 -8.05 -0.77
C LEU A 192 -9.80 -7.14 -1.82
N ALA A 193 -9.73 -5.82 -1.57
CA ALA A 193 -9.06 -4.87 -2.46
C ALA A 193 -7.60 -5.25 -2.70
N THR A 194 -6.88 -5.61 -1.63
CA THR A 194 -5.47 -6.04 -1.71
C THR A 194 -5.32 -7.35 -2.49
N LYS A 195 -6.22 -8.33 -2.29
CA LYS A 195 -6.22 -9.61 -3.00
C LYS A 195 -6.45 -9.46 -4.50
N HIS A 196 -7.26 -8.47 -4.89
CA HIS A 196 -7.51 -8.11 -6.29
C HIS A 196 -6.47 -7.14 -6.87
N GLY A 197 -5.56 -6.60 -6.06
CA GLY A 197 -4.48 -5.70 -6.50
C GLY A 197 -4.93 -4.24 -6.70
N ILE A 198 -5.99 -3.81 -6.01
CA ILE A 198 -6.49 -2.42 -6.05
C ILE A 198 -5.75 -1.57 -5.02
N ASP A 199 -4.51 -1.25 -5.33
CA ASP A 199 -3.61 -0.55 -4.40
C ASP A 199 -4.14 0.82 -3.98
N GLU A 200 -4.71 1.59 -4.92
CA GLU A 200 -5.25 2.93 -4.66
C GLU A 200 -6.41 2.91 -3.66
N LEU A 201 -7.35 1.98 -3.85
CA LEU A 201 -8.49 1.81 -2.95
C LEU A 201 -8.05 1.28 -1.59
N ALA A 202 -7.10 0.33 -1.56
CA ALA A 202 -6.55 -0.18 -0.31
C ALA A 202 -5.85 0.92 0.50
N ILE A 203 -5.13 1.83 -0.18
CA ILE A 203 -4.52 3.02 0.41
C ILE A 203 -5.59 3.97 0.96
N GLU A 204 -6.63 4.28 0.18
CA GLU A 204 -7.70 5.19 0.62
C GLU A 204 -8.45 4.63 1.85
N ILE A 205 -8.70 3.32 1.87
CA ILE A 205 -9.32 2.65 3.01
C ILE A 205 -8.41 2.75 4.25
N LEU A 206 -7.11 2.51 4.11
CA LEU A 206 -6.14 2.62 5.20
C LEU A 206 -6.03 4.05 5.74
N ASP A 207 -6.07 5.07 4.88
CA ASP A 207 -6.01 6.47 5.28
C ASP A 207 -7.24 6.91 6.08
N ARG A 208 -8.43 6.41 5.69
CA ARG A 208 -9.68 6.73 6.40
C ARG A 208 -9.90 5.86 7.64
N TYR A 209 -9.46 4.61 7.60
CA TYR A 209 -9.68 3.59 8.63
C TYR A 209 -8.40 2.81 8.91
N PRO A 210 -7.42 3.39 9.63
CA PRO A 210 -6.14 2.74 9.91
C PRO A 210 -6.28 1.45 10.73
N GLU A 211 -7.34 1.34 11.54
CA GLU A 211 -7.62 0.13 12.34
C GLU A 211 -7.95 -1.10 11.48
N ALA A 212 -8.42 -0.90 10.24
CA ALA A 212 -8.72 -1.98 9.31
C ALA A 212 -7.46 -2.80 8.96
N ALA A 213 -6.27 -2.23 9.12
CA ALA A 213 -5.00 -2.93 8.93
C ALA A 213 -4.86 -4.19 9.82
N ASN A 214 -5.46 -4.19 11.01
CA ASN A 214 -5.34 -5.29 11.97
C ASN A 214 -6.20 -6.50 11.62
N SER A 215 -7.01 -6.40 10.57
CA SER A 215 -7.91 -7.46 10.18
C SER A 215 -7.15 -8.61 9.54
N LEU A 216 -7.73 -9.81 9.58
CA LEU A 216 -7.10 -11.05 9.12
C LEU A 216 -7.99 -11.76 8.12
N ASP A 217 -7.37 -12.28 7.07
CA ASP A 217 -8.01 -13.11 6.05
C ASP A 217 -8.40 -14.49 6.60
N GLU A 218 -9.13 -15.28 5.82
CA GLU A 218 -9.58 -16.64 6.15
C GLU A 218 -8.42 -17.60 6.48
N LYS A 219 -7.22 -17.31 5.96
CA LYS A 219 -5.97 -18.05 6.23
C LYS A 219 -5.19 -17.52 7.45
N GLY A 220 -5.76 -16.57 8.20
CA GLY A 220 -5.06 -15.89 9.29
C GLY A 220 -3.98 -14.92 8.82
N ARG A 221 -3.98 -14.58 7.53
CA ARG A 221 -3.00 -13.69 6.90
C ARG A 221 -3.35 -12.23 7.16
N ASN A 222 -2.35 -11.40 7.39
CA ASN A 222 -2.54 -9.95 7.45
C ASN A 222 -2.45 -9.32 6.05
N ILE A 223 -2.70 -8.01 5.96
CA ILE A 223 -2.61 -7.28 4.69
C ILE A 223 -1.23 -7.38 4.03
N LEU A 224 -0.15 -7.46 4.82
CA LEU A 224 1.22 -7.54 4.30
C LEU A 224 1.51 -8.90 3.65
N HIS A 225 1.00 -9.99 4.21
CA HIS A 225 1.10 -11.32 3.58
C HIS A 225 0.48 -11.29 2.17
N ILE A 226 -0.69 -10.65 2.01
CA ILE A 226 -1.38 -10.54 0.73
C ILE A 226 -0.65 -9.55 -0.21
N ALA A 227 -0.23 -8.39 0.29
CA ALA A 227 0.49 -7.39 -0.49
C ALA A 227 1.80 -7.93 -1.07
N VAL A 228 2.51 -8.77 -0.31
CA VAL A 228 3.74 -9.45 -0.72
C VAL A 228 3.46 -10.50 -1.80
N GLU A 229 2.42 -11.32 -1.61
CA GLU A 229 1.99 -12.29 -2.63
C GLU A 229 1.67 -11.61 -3.97
N LYS A 230 1.07 -10.42 -3.93
CA LYS A 230 0.69 -9.63 -5.11
C LYS A 230 1.80 -8.71 -5.62
N LYS A 231 2.95 -8.63 -4.95
CA LYS A 231 4.08 -7.76 -5.28
C LYS A 231 3.71 -6.26 -5.31
N CYS A 232 2.80 -5.83 -4.44
CA CYS A 232 2.31 -4.45 -4.39
C CYS A 232 3.23 -3.53 -3.57
N ARG A 233 4.19 -2.86 -4.25
CA ARG A 233 5.17 -1.95 -3.63
C ARG A 233 4.52 -0.71 -3.01
N ILE A 234 3.57 -0.10 -3.71
CA ILE A 234 2.98 1.19 -3.34
C ILE A 234 2.22 1.06 -2.02
N LEU A 235 1.40 0.02 -1.90
CA LEU A 235 0.65 -0.29 -0.67
C LEU A 235 1.60 -0.53 0.51
N TYR A 236 2.72 -1.24 0.29
CA TYR A 236 3.71 -1.48 1.33
C TYR A 236 4.40 -0.19 1.80
N GLU A 237 4.84 0.66 0.87
CA GLU A 237 5.48 1.93 1.20
C GLU A 237 4.54 2.86 1.99
N HIS A 238 3.25 2.85 1.61
CA HIS A 238 2.22 3.60 2.31
C HIS A 238 1.98 3.07 3.72
N PHE A 239 1.77 1.76 3.84
CA PHE A 239 1.56 1.08 5.12
C PHE A 239 2.69 1.35 6.12
N ARG A 240 3.95 1.36 5.65
CA ARG A 240 5.12 1.65 6.50
C ARG A 240 5.06 3.04 7.15
N LYS A 241 4.48 4.01 6.45
CA LYS A 241 4.37 5.40 6.92
C LYS A 241 3.18 5.58 7.86
N THR A 242 2.06 4.94 7.57
CA THR A 242 0.78 5.23 8.23
C THR A 242 0.47 4.36 9.45
N VAL A 243 0.96 3.12 9.53
CA VAL A 243 0.53 2.17 10.57
C VAL A 243 1.44 2.13 11.79
N VAL A 244 0.83 2.26 12.98
CA VAL A 244 1.49 2.37 14.30
C VAL A 244 2.08 1.04 14.79
N HIS A 245 1.47 -0.10 14.47
CA HIS A 245 1.87 -1.44 14.94
C HIS A 245 2.52 -2.34 13.88
N LYS A 246 3.25 -1.72 12.96
CA LYS A 246 3.95 -2.36 11.82
C LYS A 246 4.87 -3.53 12.19
N GLU A 247 5.59 -3.47 13.30
CA GLU A 247 6.51 -4.54 13.74
C GLU A 247 5.77 -5.83 14.16
N ARG A 248 4.65 -5.66 14.87
CA ARG A 248 3.80 -6.79 15.28
C ARG A 248 3.17 -7.47 14.06
N MET A 249 2.80 -6.70 13.05
CA MET A 249 2.23 -7.25 11.83
C MET A 249 3.28 -7.95 10.96
N MET A 250 4.49 -7.41 10.83
CA MET A 250 5.58 -8.08 10.11
C MET A 250 5.96 -9.44 10.72
N THR A 251 5.83 -9.58 12.03
CA THR A 251 6.14 -10.81 12.78
C THR A 251 4.95 -11.76 12.92
N ALA A 252 3.76 -11.39 12.43
CA ALA A 252 2.58 -12.24 12.49
C ALA A 252 2.76 -13.48 11.60
N ILE A 253 2.28 -14.61 12.11
CA ILE A 253 2.22 -15.89 11.39
C ILE A 253 0.80 -16.12 10.87
N ASP A 254 0.71 -16.70 9.68
CA ASP A 254 -0.56 -17.23 9.17
C ASP A 254 -0.87 -18.61 9.78
N TYR A 255 -1.98 -19.23 9.39
CA TYR A 255 -2.35 -20.56 9.87
C TYR A 255 -1.44 -21.69 9.37
N GLU A 256 -0.62 -21.43 8.35
CA GLU A 256 0.40 -22.36 7.86
C GLU A 256 1.74 -22.20 8.62
N GLY A 257 1.83 -21.21 9.52
CA GLY A 257 3.03 -20.89 10.30
C GLY A 257 4.02 -19.98 9.55
N ASN A 258 3.62 -19.43 8.40
CA ASN A 258 4.45 -18.56 7.58
C ASN A 258 4.33 -17.10 8.06
N THR A 259 5.48 -16.48 8.30
CA THR A 259 5.54 -15.02 8.44
C THR A 259 5.46 -14.36 7.06
N VAL A 260 5.23 -13.05 7.03
CA VAL A 260 5.27 -12.24 5.79
C VAL A 260 6.55 -12.50 5.00
N LEU A 261 7.66 -12.74 5.70
CA LEU A 261 8.97 -13.03 5.12
C LEU A 261 9.04 -14.39 4.43
N HIS A 262 8.40 -15.42 5.00
CA HIS A 262 8.29 -16.73 4.37
C HIS A 262 7.51 -16.64 3.05
N CYS A 263 6.42 -15.88 3.04
CA CYS A 263 5.66 -15.61 1.81
C CYS A 263 6.50 -14.87 0.76
N ALA A 264 7.28 -13.87 1.17
CA ALA A 264 8.17 -13.14 0.25
C ALA A 264 9.21 -14.07 -0.41
N ALA A 265 9.83 -14.95 0.39
CA ALA A 265 10.83 -15.90 -0.09
C ALA A 265 10.23 -16.92 -1.08
N SER A 266 8.96 -17.28 -0.93
CA SER A 266 8.28 -18.20 -1.85
C SER A 266 7.92 -17.59 -3.20
N VAL A 267 7.82 -16.26 -3.28
CA VAL A 267 7.31 -15.51 -4.45
C VAL A 267 8.43 -14.90 -5.30
N GLY A 268 9.64 -14.78 -4.75
CA GLY A 268 10.83 -14.30 -5.46
C GLY A 268 11.51 -15.39 -6.28
N ASP A 269 11.88 -15.10 -7.52
CA ASP A 269 12.82 -15.94 -8.28
C ASP A 269 14.20 -15.81 -7.64
N VAL A 270 14.65 -16.86 -6.94
CA VAL A 270 15.95 -16.87 -6.28
C VAL A 270 17.01 -17.35 -7.27
N PRO A 271 17.93 -16.49 -7.78
CA PRO A 271 19.04 -16.98 -8.57
C PRO A 271 19.96 -17.85 -7.70
N ASN A 272 20.24 -19.07 -8.19
CA ASN A 272 21.07 -20.10 -7.56
C ASN A 272 22.35 -19.56 -6.88
N LEU A 273 22.33 -19.30 -5.58
CA LEU A 273 23.53 -19.21 -4.75
C LEU A 273 23.30 -19.83 -3.37
N ARG A 274 24.26 -20.68 -2.95
CA ARG A 274 24.24 -21.46 -1.71
C ARG A 274 24.32 -20.54 -0.47
N PRO A 275 23.42 -20.65 0.52
CA PRO A 275 23.43 -19.74 1.65
C PRO A 275 24.14 -20.29 2.89
N GLY A 276 24.91 -19.43 3.57
CA GLY A 276 25.28 -19.60 4.97
C GLY A 276 24.29 -18.87 5.88
N ALA A 277 24.00 -19.44 7.06
CA ALA A 277 22.96 -18.99 7.99
C ALA A 277 23.08 -17.52 8.46
N MET A 278 24.28 -16.92 8.39
CA MET A 278 24.51 -15.51 8.75
C MET A 278 24.18 -14.54 7.61
N GLU A 279 24.17 -15.00 6.35
CA GLU A 279 23.63 -14.22 5.25
C GLU A 279 22.11 -14.20 5.31
N HIS A 280 21.42 -15.31 5.58
CA HIS A 280 19.95 -15.31 5.74
C HIS A 280 19.45 -14.20 6.68
N MET A 281 20.06 -14.05 7.86
CA MET A 281 19.73 -12.95 8.80
C MET A 281 19.99 -11.53 8.27
N LYS A 282 20.84 -11.39 7.26
CA LYS A 282 21.16 -10.11 6.60
C LYS A 282 20.27 -9.83 5.38
N TRP A 283 19.76 -10.89 4.75
CA TRP A 283 18.77 -10.83 3.67
C TRP A 283 17.35 -10.52 4.20
N ASP A 284 17.07 -10.82 5.48
CA ASP A 284 15.81 -10.53 6.20
C ASP A 284 15.42 -9.03 6.25
N VAL A 285 16.29 -8.11 5.84
CA VAL A 285 16.06 -6.66 5.86
C VAL A 285 15.91 -6.06 4.45
N LEU A 286 16.18 -6.79 3.37
CA LEU A 286 16.41 -6.18 2.05
C LEU A 286 15.22 -6.35 1.09
N TRP A 287 14.46 -5.27 0.92
CA TRP A 287 13.58 -5.05 -0.24
C TRP A 287 14.43 -4.81 -1.50
N PHE A 288 14.11 -5.45 -2.61
CA PHE A 288 14.79 -5.31 -3.91
C PHE A 288 13.97 -4.47 -4.89
N GLU A 289 14.64 -3.60 -5.66
CA GLU A 289 14.08 -3.03 -6.90
C GLU A 289 14.15 -4.03 -8.05
N ASP A 290 13.44 -3.76 -9.17
CA ASP A 290 13.35 -4.62 -10.36
C ASP A 290 14.72 -5.01 -10.99
N ASP A 291 15.80 -4.28 -10.66
CA ASP A 291 17.17 -4.54 -11.10
C ASP A 291 18.04 -5.30 -10.07
N GLY A 292 17.47 -5.76 -8.94
CA GLY A 292 18.19 -6.55 -7.93
C GLY A 292 19.05 -5.73 -6.96
N HIS A 293 18.80 -4.43 -6.80
CA HIS A 293 19.50 -3.56 -5.85
C HIS A 293 18.67 -3.32 -4.56
N PRO A 294 19.28 -3.41 -3.35
CA PRO A 294 18.53 -3.27 -2.10
C PRO A 294 18.25 -1.82 -1.68
N VAL A 295 16.99 -1.54 -1.33
CA VAL A 295 16.38 -0.21 -1.08
C VAL A 295 16.88 0.50 0.20
N LEU A 296 17.29 -0.24 1.23
CA LEU A 296 17.62 0.34 2.56
C LEU A 296 19.00 1.00 2.66
N LEU A 297 19.76 1.01 1.57
CA LEU A 297 21.19 1.32 1.61
C LEU A 297 21.60 2.63 0.96
N ASP A 298 20.71 3.44 0.40
CA ASP A 298 21.19 4.57 -0.40
C ASP A 298 21.83 5.70 0.45
N ASN A 299 21.24 6.03 1.61
CA ASN A 299 21.88 6.92 2.60
C ASN A 299 22.73 6.16 3.65
N SER A 300 22.37 4.92 3.99
CA SER A 300 23.06 4.16 5.04
C SER A 300 24.37 3.50 4.56
N LYS A 301 24.61 3.37 3.24
CA LYS A 301 25.90 2.91 2.68
C LYS A 301 27.06 3.77 3.19
N ARG A 302 26.87 5.09 3.22
CA ARG A 302 27.92 6.01 3.68
C ARG A 302 28.12 5.90 5.19
N ALA A 303 27.03 5.90 5.96
CA ALA A 303 27.05 5.79 7.41
C ALA A 303 27.66 4.45 7.90
N LEU A 304 27.27 3.34 7.27
CA LEU A 304 27.79 2.00 7.57
C LEU A 304 29.25 1.85 7.18
N ARG A 305 29.67 2.39 6.02
CA ARG A 305 31.09 2.43 5.64
C ARG A 305 31.91 3.23 6.64
N LEU A 306 31.40 4.37 7.10
CA LEU A 306 32.06 5.19 8.13
C LEU A 306 32.14 4.46 9.47
N PHE A 307 31.08 3.77 9.89
CA PHE A 307 31.07 2.95 11.11
C PHE A 307 32.12 1.83 11.06
N LEU A 308 32.14 1.05 9.98
CA LEU A 308 33.11 -0.02 9.77
C LEU A 308 34.55 0.53 9.71
N PHE A 309 34.73 1.70 9.10
CA PHE A 309 36.01 2.39 9.08
C PHE A 309 36.47 2.78 10.49
N TYR A 310 35.61 3.41 11.30
CA TYR A 310 35.97 3.84 12.67
C TYR A 310 36.27 2.66 13.60
N ILE A 311 35.53 1.55 13.49
CA ILE A 311 35.85 0.32 14.23
C ILE A 311 37.18 -0.28 13.76
N GLY A 312 37.41 -0.35 12.45
CA GLY A 312 38.68 -0.85 11.92
C GLY A 312 39.86 0.00 12.38
N ALA A 313 39.72 1.32 12.33
CA ALA A 313 40.74 2.27 12.77
C ALA A 313 40.98 2.19 14.28
N SER A 314 39.94 2.02 15.10
CA SER A 314 40.08 1.91 16.57
C SER A 314 40.81 0.62 16.97
N LEU A 315 40.50 -0.50 16.32
CA LEU A 315 41.14 -1.79 16.55
C LEU A 315 42.61 -1.76 16.11
N PHE A 316 42.90 -1.17 14.94
CA PHE A 316 44.27 -1.00 14.46
C PHE A 316 45.10 -0.15 15.43
N ALA A 317 44.56 1.00 15.86
CA ALA A 317 45.24 1.88 16.82
C ALA A 317 45.47 1.20 18.17
N ALA A 318 44.52 0.38 18.66
CA ALA A 318 44.67 -0.40 19.89
C ALA A 318 45.79 -1.44 19.78
N LEU A 319 45.83 -2.20 18.67
CA LEU A 319 46.87 -3.20 18.43
C LEU A 319 48.24 -2.56 18.28
N PHE A 320 48.32 -1.40 17.62
CA PHE A 320 49.55 -0.64 17.49
C PHE A 320 50.04 -0.09 18.84
N ALA A 321 49.12 0.42 19.69
CA ALA A 321 49.45 0.83 21.06
C ALA A 321 49.97 -0.34 21.90
N LEU A 322 49.34 -1.52 21.80
CA LEU A 322 49.79 -2.73 22.49
C LEU A 322 51.17 -3.16 22.02
N ALA A 323 51.43 -3.16 20.71
CA ALA A 323 52.72 -3.51 20.14
C ALA A 323 53.84 -2.55 20.59
N THR A 324 53.56 -1.26 20.70
CA THR A 324 54.54 -0.27 21.17
C THR A 324 54.79 -0.39 22.67
N LEU A 325 53.78 -0.67 23.49
CA LEU A 325 53.97 -0.98 24.92
C LEU A 325 54.80 -2.25 25.12
N LEU A 326 54.50 -3.31 24.36
CA LEU A 326 55.27 -4.55 24.40
C LEU A 326 56.72 -4.32 23.93
N SER A 327 56.93 -3.48 22.91
CA SER A 327 58.26 -3.06 22.47
C SER A 327 59.02 -2.32 23.56
N ILE A 328 58.36 -1.51 24.40
CA ILE A 328 59.01 -0.87 25.55
C ILE A 328 59.44 -1.92 26.58
N GLN A 329 58.58 -2.89 26.89
CA GLN A 329 58.88 -3.94 27.88
C GLN A 329 59.99 -4.89 27.45
N LEU A 330 60.09 -5.19 26.15
CA LEU A 330 61.06 -6.14 25.59
C LEU A 330 62.37 -5.49 25.13
N SER A 331 62.48 -4.16 25.14
CA SER A 331 63.68 -3.47 24.67
C SER A 331 64.80 -3.52 25.72
N PRO A 332 66.00 -4.06 25.40
CA PRO A 332 67.18 -3.82 26.21
C PRO A 332 67.59 -2.35 25.99
N PHE A 333 67.53 -1.53 27.03
CA PHE A 333 67.95 -0.14 26.92
C PHE A 333 69.44 -0.01 27.26
N HIS A 334 70.26 0.37 26.28
CA HIS A 334 71.62 0.86 26.52
C HIS A 334 71.57 2.31 27.04
N VAL A 335 72.55 2.71 27.86
CA VAL A 335 72.55 3.99 28.59
C VAL A 335 72.40 5.20 27.67
N ASP A 336 72.99 5.14 26.46
CA ASP A 336 72.99 6.24 25.49
C ASP A 336 71.66 6.39 24.73
N ASP A 337 70.98 5.28 24.46
CA ASP A 337 69.69 5.25 23.74
C ASP A 337 68.48 5.45 24.67
N PHE A 338 68.64 5.18 25.96
CA PHE A 338 67.55 5.25 26.96
C PHE A 338 66.89 6.64 26.99
N TYR A 339 67.68 7.71 26.98
CA TYR A 339 67.18 9.07 27.17
C TYR A 339 66.39 9.63 25.99
N PHE A 340 66.59 9.09 24.78
CA PHE A 340 65.86 9.51 23.58
C PHE A 340 64.80 8.48 23.15
N ALA A 341 65.14 7.19 23.15
CA ALA A 341 64.25 6.16 22.63
C ALA A 341 63.04 5.89 23.54
N LEU A 342 63.23 5.91 24.86
CA LEU A 342 62.13 5.62 25.80
C LEU A 342 61.02 6.70 25.77
N PRO A 343 61.32 8.01 25.86
CA PRO A 343 60.30 9.05 25.77
C PRO A 343 59.58 9.05 24.41
N MET A 344 60.30 8.79 23.31
CA MET A 344 59.70 8.72 21.97
C MET A 344 58.77 7.51 21.81
N LYS A 345 59.17 6.33 22.30
CA LYS A 345 58.29 5.15 22.29
C LYS A 345 57.05 5.34 23.18
N TRP A 346 57.21 5.99 24.34
CA TRP A 346 56.09 6.30 25.24
C TRP A 346 55.12 7.32 24.62
N LEU A 347 55.65 8.35 23.93
CA LEU A 347 54.86 9.30 23.15
C LEU A 347 54.03 8.61 22.06
N ILE A 348 54.67 7.75 21.25
CA ILE A 348 54.00 7.02 20.17
C ILE A 348 52.91 6.10 20.73
N SER A 349 53.17 5.43 21.86
CA SER A 349 52.20 4.56 22.51
C SER A 349 51.00 5.35 23.07
N SER A 350 51.26 6.46 23.76
CA SER A 350 50.22 7.29 24.39
C SER A 350 49.30 7.94 23.33
N THR A 351 49.88 8.42 22.23
CA THR A 351 49.12 8.96 21.10
C THR A 351 48.28 7.88 20.42
N ALA A 352 48.82 6.67 20.22
CA ALA A 352 48.07 5.54 19.67
C ALA A 352 46.87 5.11 20.56
N MET A 353 47.05 5.08 21.88
CA MET A 353 45.94 4.83 22.82
C MET A 353 44.84 5.89 22.69
N PHE A 354 45.23 7.16 22.57
CA PHE A 354 44.28 8.26 22.40
C PHE A 354 43.48 8.13 21.09
N TYR A 355 44.14 7.82 19.97
CA TYR A 355 43.46 7.55 18.69
C TYR A 355 42.47 6.37 18.79
N SER A 356 42.82 5.31 19.51
CA SER A 356 41.91 4.18 19.70
C SER A 356 40.64 4.59 20.45
N THR A 357 40.77 5.36 21.54
CA THR A 357 39.61 5.82 22.32
C THR A 357 38.72 6.77 21.53
N THR A 358 39.29 7.71 20.76
CA THR A 358 38.50 8.66 19.96
C THR A 358 37.76 7.98 18.81
N PHE A 359 38.40 7.04 18.09
CA PHE A 359 37.73 6.27 17.05
C PHE A 359 36.64 5.35 17.60
N THR A 360 36.80 4.81 18.82
CA THR A 360 35.76 4.03 19.49
C THR A 360 34.55 4.91 19.84
N ILE A 361 34.77 6.10 20.37
CA ILE A 361 33.69 7.08 20.64
C ILE A 361 32.97 7.46 19.33
N MET A 362 33.71 7.70 18.25
CA MET A 362 33.12 7.99 16.93
C MET A 362 32.31 6.83 16.37
N ALA A 363 32.77 5.59 16.54
CA ALA A 363 32.01 4.41 16.16
C ALA A 363 30.68 4.32 16.93
N CYS A 364 30.70 4.55 18.25
CA CYS A 364 29.49 4.57 19.09
C CYS A 364 28.54 5.72 18.75
N LEU A 365 29.03 6.88 18.32
CA LEU A 365 28.16 7.97 17.87
C LEU A 365 27.58 7.69 16.47
N GLN A 366 28.34 7.02 15.62
CA GLN A 366 27.89 6.62 14.28
C GLN A 366 26.74 5.59 14.35
N THR A 367 26.70 4.72 15.36
CA THR A 367 25.54 3.83 15.59
C THR A 367 24.28 4.60 15.96
N LEU A 368 24.40 5.69 16.74
CA LEU A 368 23.25 6.54 17.07
C LEU A 368 22.70 7.31 15.86
N ILE A 369 23.54 7.58 14.84
CA ILE A 369 23.08 8.12 13.55
C ILE A 369 22.34 7.05 12.73
N LEU A 370 22.80 5.81 12.76
CA LEU A 370 22.11 4.68 12.11
C LEU A 370 20.69 4.47 12.68
N GLU A 371 20.49 4.79 13.96
CA GLU A 371 19.19 4.74 14.65
C GLU A 371 18.37 6.05 14.53
N ASP A 372 18.83 7.03 13.74
CA ASP A 372 18.20 8.33 13.49
C ASP A 372 17.90 9.18 14.75
N ALA A 373 18.60 8.89 15.85
CA ALA A 373 18.25 9.46 17.15
C ALA A 373 18.82 10.88 17.38
N MET A 374 20.04 11.20 16.90
CA MET A 374 20.78 12.40 17.35
C MET A 374 21.83 12.96 16.34
N GLN A 375 21.41 13.53 15.19
CA GLN A 375 22.36 14.12 14.21
C GLN A 375 23.21 15.30 14.76
N ASN A 376 22.63 16.19 15.57
CA ASN A 376 23.34 17.38 16.06
C ASN A 376 24.46 17.05 17.07
N LEU A 377 24.31 15.96 17.84
CA LEU A 377 25.29 15.56 18.84
C LEU A 377 26.57 15.03 18.21
N TYR A 378 26.48 14.39 17.04
CA TYR A 378 27.63 13.85 16.32
C TYR A 378 28.62 14.95 15.91
N TYR A 379 28.14 16.05 15.33
CA TYR A 379 29.01 17.15 14.91
C TYR A 379 29.68 17.86 16.10
N VAL A 380 28.94 18.03 17.20
CA VAL A 380 29.48 18.61 18.44
C VAL A 380 30.56 17.71 19.04
N ALA A 381 30.31 16.39 19.10
CA ALA A 381 31.28 15.44 19.61
C ALA A 381 32.52 15.31 18.71
N MET A 382 32.34 15.33 17.38
CA MET A 382 33.47 15.36 16.44
C MET A 382 34.33 16.60 16.67
N PHE A 383 33.72 17.78 16.80
CA PHE A 383 34.44 19.01 17.06
C PHE A 383 35.19 18.97 18.41
N ALA A 384 34.53 18.48 19.47
CA ALA A 384 35.14 18.34 20.79
C ALA A 384 36.33 17.36 20.80
N THR A 385 36.21 16.21 20.12
CA THR A 385 37.32 15.24 20.04
C THR A 385 38.52 15.77 19.27
N VAL A 386 38.31 16.55 18.19
CA VAL A 386 39.41 17.19 17.44
C VAL A 386 40.15 18.19 18.32
N ILE A 387 39.43 19.01 19.09
CA ILE A 387 40.05 19.96 20.03
C ILE A 387 40.86 19.22 21.09
N MET A 388 40.29 18.18 21.70
CA MET A 388 40.99 17.38 22.71
C MET A 388 42.26 16.72 22.12
N LEU A 389 42.20 16.25 20.88
CA LEU A 389 43.34 15.66 20.19
C LEU A 389 44.46 16.68 19.95
N CYS A 390 44.11 17.89 19.52
CA CYS A 390 45.07 18.98 19.37
C CYS A 390 45.73 19.36 20.69
N LEU A 391 44.97 19.43 21.79
CA LEU A 391 45.49 19.75 23.11
C LEU A 391 46.46 18.67 23.63
N VAL A 392 46.08 17.39 23.52
CA VAL A 392 46.93 16.26 23.92
C VAL A 392 48.21 16.23 23.09
N TYR A 393 48.12 16.49 21.79
CA TYR A 393 49.28 16.53 20.90
C TYR A 393 50.24 17.69 21.25
N ILE A 394 49.72 18.88 21.51
CA ILE A 394 50.52 20.05 21.93
C ILE A 394 51.23 19.77 23.26
N ASP A 395 50.51 19.24 24.26
CA ASP A 395 51.09 18.93 25.58
C ASP A 395 52.16 17.84 25.47
N SER A 396 51.91 16.82 24.64
CA SER A 396 52.87 15.73 24.43
C SER A 396 54.14 16.21 23.71
N ILE A 397 54.03 17.08 22.71
CA ILE A 397 55.19 17.73 22.07
C ILE A 397 55.95 18.58 23.08
N TYR A 398 55.23 19.35 23.90
CA TYR A 398 55.83 20.20 24.92
C TYR A 398 56.66 19.40 25.92
N ILE A 399 56.13 18.27 26.42
CA ILE A 399 56.83 17.36 27.32
C ILE A 399 58.10 16.81 26.65
N CYS A 400 58.00 16.31 25.41
CA CYS A 400 59.15 15.77 24.68
C CYS A 400 60.22 16.84 24.40
N PHE A 401 59.82 18.05 24.00
CA PHE A 401 60.74 19.16 23.78
C PHE A 401 61.45 19.57 25.08
N ARG A 402 60.71 19.67 26.19
CA ARG A 402 61.28 19.96 27.52
C ARG A 402 62.29 18.89 27.95
N HIS A 403 61.99 17.61 27.69
CA HIS A 403 62.93 16.52 27.97
C HIS A 403 64.19 16.61 27.10
N MET A 404 64.06 16.89 25.80
CA MET A 404 65.22 17.11 24.92
C MET A 404 66.09 18.27 25.38
N VAL A 405 65.50 19.42 25.72
CA VAL A 405 66.24 20.58 26.23
C VAL A 405 67.01 20.23 27.51
N LYS A 406 66.39 19.49 28.44
CA LYS A 406 67.08 19.03 29.65
C LYS A 406 68.27 18.12 29.32
N VAL A 407 68.10 17.15 28.41
CA VAL A 407 69.19 16.25 28.00
C VAL A 407 70.36 17.03 27.38
N ILE A 408 70.07 18.01 26.52
CA ILE A 408 71.09 18.88 25.91
C ILE A 408 71.79 19.73 26.97
N GLN A 409 71.07 20.30 27.93
CA GLN A 409 71.67 21.06 29.02
C GLN A 409 72.63 20.19 29.86
N TYR A 410 72.21 18.97 30.19
CA TYR A 410 73.03 18.03 30.94
C TYR A 410 74.28 17.58 30.18
N SER A 411 74.19 17.39 28.85
CA SER A 411 75.35 17.00 28.04
C SER A 411 76.42 18.10 27.97
N PHE A 412 76.01 19.38 27.87
CA PHE A 412 76.93 20.53 27.93
C PHE A 412 77.58 20.71 29.32
N THR A 413 76.84 20.46 30.41
CA THR A 413 77.42 20.50 31.76
C THR A 413 78.41 19.35 32.02
N TYR A 414 78.20 18.19 31.40
CA TYR A 414 79.12 17.06 31.53
C TYR A 414 80.43 17.28 30.74
N THR A 415 80.35 17.83 29.53
CA THR A 415 81.55 18.14 28.71
C THR A 415 82.41 19.25 29.32
N SER A 416 81.81 20.21 30.03
CA SER A 416 82.55 21.27 30.73
C SER A 416 83.20 20.82 32.05
N GLN A 417 82.88 19.63 32.57
CA GLN A 417 83.55 19.02 33.73
C GLN A 417 84.73 18.09 33.33
N GLN A 418 84.83 17.72 32.04
CA GLN A 418 85.90 16.84 31.53
C GLN A 418 87.05 17.60 30.84
N MET A 419 86.88 18.90 30.53
CA MET A 419 87.98 19.83 30.20
C MET A 419 88.48 20.49 31.48
#